data_AF-A0A1F6DVX9-F1
#
_entry.id   AF-A0A1F6DVX9-F1
#
_cell.length_a   1.000
_cell.length_b   1.000
_cell.length_c   1.000
_cell.angle_alpha   90.00
_cell.angle_beta   90.00
_cell.angle_gamma   90.00
#
_symmetry.space_group_name_H-M   'P 1'
#
loop_
_entity.id
_entity.type
_entity.pdbx_description
1 polymer ?
#
loop_
_entity_poly.entity_id
_entity_poly.type
_entity_poly.pdbx_seq_one_letter_code
_entity_poly.pdbx_strand_id
1 'polypeptide(L)'
;MAFRLTRRFSLLALLLALTVLVVLAFAWQAREHDRLAAAYFSDALTKAGIPAADSDALRALRLAYARAAAQRFPLLGLPGVDPDALERAVGELEKSQKLTAAVQATSSDATLVPSLYPVTFLATLPVLERARRQFIASPSEANLRLYEDRQRASIAAQETDVRSFDSSLKQVLTTSFSISGLGGFITSDALFAGVANVDERIREVQAQLAERSACFAGAFERCDSADIAVPALPDSLPSSAMSESARSRAVEIRSLLQKMLQAPMPRTVVLSSSFCLGALPGPYAFVERPGIPNVMPAFINEMFFRLIDADTKGRLSYFSYIGSTYRLKLLRVDPMMFYMCPTVGSDVGRIRALEKIDAFAVAHPTIAAAEQALLRSSAELREDYAVAYLRAALAETAGPAEQDHGNLVELALMYEDRSAGLDEIILSIASINAYHATLVRRGVPFDVSVRTLFLTHSAYPTLFLAQNPSAGGATVSVQSPSAAARDLVLRNYRAYSSLRATMSQDDLIREIRAFVKSESNASDI
;
A
#
# COMPACT_ATOMS: atom_id res chain seq x y z
N MET A 1 23.75 2.10 -52.30
CA MET A 1 22.90 1.99 -51.09
C MET A 1 23.37 0.92 -50.10
N ALA A 2 24.05 -0.17 -50.51
CA ALA A 2 24.53 -1.24 -49.62
C ALA A 2 25.66 -0.84 -48.63
N PHE A 3 26.48 0.16 -48.94
CA PHE A 3 27.63 0.56 -48.10
C PHE A 3 27.28 1.42 -46.86
N ARG A 4 26.05 1.95 -46.78
CA ARG A 4 25.58 2.75 -45.63
C ARG A 4 24.84 1.93 -44.57
N LEU A 5 24.35 0.72 -44.91
CA LEU A 5 23.70 -0.19 -43.95
C LEU A 5 24.73 -0.96 -43.11
N THR A 6 25.82 -1.44 -43.70
CA THR A 6 26.88 -2.19 -42.98
C THR A 6 27.57 -1.34 -41.93
N ARG A 7 27.88 -0.06 -42.21
CA ARG A 7 28.47 0.85 -41.20
C ARG A 7 27.53 1.17 -40.02
N ARG A 8 26.21 1.23 -40.23
CA ARG A 8 25.23 1.48 -39.16
C ARG A 8 25.03 0.26 -38.27
N PHE A 9 25.03 -0.95 -38.84
CA PHE A 9 25.00 -2.20 -38.07
C PHE A 9 26.27 -2.41 -37.25
N SER A 10 27.44 -2.09 -37.81
CA SER A 10 28.71 -2.15 -37.07
C SER A 10 28.77 -1.17 -35.92
N LEU A 11 28.23 0.05 -36.07
CA LEU A 11 28.19 1.05 -34.98
C LEU A 11 27.20 0.67 -33.87
N LEU A 12 26.04 0.12 -34.23
CA LEU A 12 25.04 -0.32 -33.25
C LEU A 12 25.54 -1.53 -32.45
N ALA A 13 26.20 -2.49 -33.11
CA ALA A 13 26.83 -3.63 -32.46
C ALA A 13 27.99 -3.21 -31.54
N LEU A 14 28.78 -2.22 -31.96
CA LEU A 14 29.85 -1.66 -31.13
C LEU A 14 29.29 -0.96 -29.88
N LEU A 15 28.21 -0.18 -30.03
CA LEU A 15 27.54 0.50 -28.92
C LEU A 15 26.93 -0.49 -27.94
N LEU A 16 26.30 -1.57 -28.41
CA LEU A 16 25.76 -2.65 -27.60
C LEU A 16 26.85 -3.41 -26.84
N ALA A 17 27.96 -3.74 -27.51
CA ALA A 17 29.11 -4.37 -26.87
C ALA A 17 29.72 -3.46 -25.79
N LEU A 18 29.77 -2.15 -26.03
CA LEU A 18 30.26 -1.18 -25.05
C LEU A 18 29.30 -1.06 -23.85
N THR A 19 27.98 -1.07 -24.08
CA THR A 19 27.00 -1.03 -22.97
C THR A 19 27.05 -2.30 -22.14
N VAL A 20 27.17 -3.47 -22.77
CA VAL A 20 27.35 -4.75 -22.06
C VAL A 20 28.66 -4.76 -21.27
N LEU A 21 29.76 -4.26 -21.83
CA LEU A 21 31.03 -4.14 -21.10
C LEU A 21 30.96 -3.15 -19.93
N VAL A 22 30.26 -2.03 -20.09
CA VAL A 22 30.05 -1.06 -19.01
C VAL A 22 29.16 -1.66 -17.92
N VAL A 23 28.06 -2.34 -18.26
CA VAL A 23 27.19 -3.02 -17.29
C VAL A 23 27.93 -4.16 -16.58
N LEU A 24 28.74 -4.95 -17.30
CA LEU A 24 29.59 -5.98 -16.70
C LEU A 24 30.70 -5.39 -15.83
N ALA A 25 31.26 -4.24 -16.20
CA ALA A 25 32.26 -3.53 -15.39
C ALA A 25 31.63 -2.93 -14.13
N PHE A 26 30.43 -2.35 -14.21
CA PHE A 26 29.69 -1.88 -13.03
C PHE A 26 29.23 -3.05 -12.14
N ALA A 27 28.76 -4.15 -12.73
CA ALA A 27 28.41 -5.35 -11.97
C ALA A 27 29.65 -6.00 -11.34
N TRP A 28 30.79 -6.03 -12.03
CA TRP A 28 32.06 -6.49 -11.49
C TRP A 28 32.56 -5.55 -10.39
N GLN A 29 32.48 -4.24 -10.58
CA GLN A 29 32.94 -3.24 -9.62
C GLN A 29 32.04 -3.16 -8.38
N ALA A 30 30.73 -3.40 -8.51
CA ALA A 30 29.81 -3.59 -7.39
C ALA A 30 30.14 -4.88 -6.62
N ARG A 31 30.33 -6.00 -7.33
CA ARG A 31 30.71 -7.28 -6.74
C ARG A 31 32.09 -7.27 -6.10
N GLU A 32 33.02 -6.49 -6.65
CA GLU A 32 34.35 -6.26 -6.10
C GLU A 32 34.29 -5.27 -4.93
N HIS A 33 33.39 -4.28 -4.93
CA HIS A 33 33.10 -3.45 -3.76
C HIS A 33 32.48 -4.26 -2.61
N ASP A 34 31.57 -5.19 -2.89
CA ASP A 34 30.97 -6.09 -1.90
C ASP A 34 32.00 -7.09 -1.37
N ARG A 35 32.85 -7.64 -2.26
CA ARG A 35 34.02 -8.44 -1.86
C ARG A 35 35.02 -7.64 -1.06
N LEU A 36 35.28 -6.40 -1.42
CA LEU A 36 36.19 -5.50 -0.72
C LEU A 36 35.60 -5.08 0.61
N ALA A 37 34.28 -4.96 0.76
CA ALA A 37 33.59 -4.67 2.02
C ALA A 37 33.57 -5.88 2.95
N ALA A 38 33.32 -7.09 2.42
CA ALA A 38 33.46 -8.36 3.17
C ALA A 38 34.93 -8.64 3.55
N ALA A 39 35.86 -8.35 2.64
CA ALA A 39 37.30 -8.38 2.93
C ALA A 39 37.70 -7.27 3.89
N TYR A 40 37.08 -6.08 3.86
CA TYR A 40 37.29 -5.01 4.84
C TYR A 40 36.76 -5.42 6.21
N PHE A 41 35.64 -6.14 6.27
CA PHE A 41 35.09 -6.67 7.52
C PHE A 41 36.03 -7.74 8.09
N SER A 42 36.47 -8.68 7.26
CA SER A 42 37.45 -9.71 7.64
C SER A 42 38.81 -9.11 8.04
N ASP A 43 39.31 -8.13 7.29
CA ASP A 43 40.57 -7.42 7.53
C ASP A 43 40.46 -6.45 8.72
N ALA A 44 39.32 -5.82 8.96
CA ALA A 44 39.06 -5.00 10.15
C ALA A 44 39.00 -5.86 11.42
N LEU A 45 38.42 -7.05 11.36
CA LEU A 45 38.43 -8.01 12.48
C LEU A 45 39.85 -8.52 12.76
N THR A 46 40.62 -8.77 11.70
CA THR A 46 42.02 -9.21 11.80
C THR A 46 42.92 -8.08 12.31
N LYS A 47 42.73 -6.83 11.86
CA LYS A 47 43.46 -5.63 12.32
C LYS A 47 43.07 -5.19 13.73
N ALA A 48 41.86 -5.49 14.19
CA ALA A 48 41.43 -5.31 15.57
C ALA A 48 41.98 -6.37 16.53
N GLY A 49 42.78 -7.33 16.04
CA GLY A 49 43.41 -8.37 16.85
C GLY A 49 42.42 -9.44 17.35
N ILE A 50 41.23 -9.55 16.74
CA ILE A 50 40.24 -10.57 17.08
C ILE A 50 40.61 -11.84 16.30
N PRO A 51 41.15 -12.89 16.97
CA PRO A 51 41.50 -14.12 16.29
C PRO A 51 40.22 -14.79 15.79
N ALA A 52 40.29 -15.53 14.67
CA ALA A 52 39.21 -16.39 14.17
C ALA A 52 38.69 -17.45 15.19
N ALA A 53 39.28 -17.51 16.40
CA ALA A 53 38.95 -18.40 17.49
C ALA A 53 38.02 -17.79 18.57
N ASP A 54 37.71 -16.48 18.54
CA ASP A 54 36.76 -15.91 19.50
C ASP A 54 35.32 -16.07 18.97
N SER A 55 34.76 -17.26 19.21
CA SER A 55 33.39 -17.62 18.80
C SER A 55 32.34 -16.65 19.36
N ASP A 56 32.62 -15.98 20.48
CA ASP A 56 31.70 -15.04 21.11
C ASP A 56 31.66 -13.71 20.36
N ALA A 57 32.81 -13.21 19.90
CA ALA A 57 32.88 -12.01 19.07
C ALA A 57 32.18 -12.21 17.72
N LEU A 58 32.41 -13.34 17.04
CA LEU A 58 31.74 -13.68 15.78
C LEU A 58 30.22 -13.84 15.97
N ARG A 59 29.79 -14.48 17.07
CA ARG A 59 28.38 -14.60 17.43
C ARG A 59 27.73 -13.23 17.68
N ALA A 60 28.42 -12.33 18.38
CA ALA A 60 27.93 -10.99 18.65
C ALA A 60 27.79 -10.17 17.36
N LEU A 61 28.77 -10.24 16.45
CA LEU A 61 28.72 -9.54 15.17
C LEU A 61 27.58 -10.05 14.28
N ARG A 62 27.37 -11.36 14.22
CA ARG A 62 26.22 -11.95 13.53
C ARG A 62 24.91 -11.41 14.09
N LEU A 63 24.72 -11.45 15.40
CA LEU A 63 23.49 -10.98 16.04
C LEU A 63 23.29 -9.48 15.80
N ALA A 64 24.37 -8.69 15.77
CA ALA A 64 24.32 -7.27 15.44
C ALA A 64 23.89 -7.03 13.98
N TYR A 65 24.45 -7.78 13.02
CA TYR A 65 24.04 -7.72 11.61
C TYR A 65 22.56 -8.11 11.45
N ALA A 66 22.16 -9.25 12.02
CA ALA A 66 20.77 -9.73 11.92
C ALA A 66 19.78 -8.73 12.54
N ARG A 67 20.14 -8.13 13.69
CA ARG A 67 19.35 -7.07 14.33
C ARG A 67 19.24 -5.84 13.42
N ALA A 68 20.36 -5.38 12.85
CA ALA A 68 20.36 -4.26 11.93
C ALA A 68 19.48 -4.54 10.69
N ALA A 69 19.56 -5.75 10.13
CA ALA A 69 18.70 -6.17 9.03
C ALA A 69 17.20 -6.17 9.41
N ALA A 70 16.85 -6.68 10.59
CA ALA A 70 15.48 -6.64 11.10
C ALA A 70 14.97 -5.21 11.38
N GLN A 71 15.87 -4.27 11.69
CA GLN A 71 15.54 -2.86 11.95
C GLN A 71 15.43 -2.03 10.67
N ARG A 72 16.22 -2.34 9.64
CA ARG A 72 16.44 -1.44 8.49
C ARG A 72 15.97 -2.00 7.16
N PHE A 73 15.83 -3.32 7.04
CA PHE A 73 15.25 -3.97 5.86
C PHE A 73 14.51 -5.25 6.30
N PRO A 74 13.41 -5.14 7.05
CA PRO A 74 12.67 -6.31 7.52
C PRO A 74 11.93 -7.00 6.39
N LEU A 75 12.21 -8.28 6.08
CA LEU A 75 11.40 -9.00 5.07
C LEU A 75 9.96 -9.16 5.57
N LEU A 76 9.00 -8.86 4.69
CA LEU A 76 7.56 -8.79 5.02
C LEU A 76 7.29 -7.86 6.21
N GLY A 77 8.06 -6.77 6.31
CA GLY A 77 7.94 -5.79 7.37
C GLY A 77 6.61 -5.06 7.34
N LEU A 78 6.06 -4.80 8.53
CA LEU A 78 4.85 -4.00 8.70
C LEU A 78 5.08 -2.82 9.65
N PRO A 79 6.09 -1.98 9.35
CA PRO A 79 6.37 -0.82 10.16
C PRO A 79 5.11 0.04 10.30
N GLY A 80 4.87 0.55 11.51
CA GLY A 80 3.70 1.38 11.81
C GLY A 80 2.34 0.66 11.92
N VAL A 81 2.27 -0.66 11.78
CA VAL A 81 1.05 -1.46 12.03
C VAL A 81 1.06 -2.00 13.46
N ASP A 82 -0.07 -1.94 14.15
CA ASP A 82 -0.24 -2.61 15.45
C ASP A 82 -0.61 -4.09 15.26
N PRO A 83 0.22 -5.06 15.71
CA PRO A 83 -0.07 -6.48 15.59
C PRO A 83 -1.41 -6.89 16.20
N ASP A 84 -1.82 -6.28 17.32
CA ASP A 84 -3.08 -6.64 18.00
C ASP A 84 -4.30 -6.11 17.23
N ALA A 85 -4.17 -4.92 16.61
CA ALA A 85 -5.19 -4.40 15.70
C ALA A 85 -5.29 -5.25 14.43
N LEU A 86 -4.15 -5.64 13.85
CA LEU A 86 -4.09 -6.47 12.66
C LEU A 86 -4.70 -7.87 12.90
N GLU A 87 -4.38 -8.52 14.03
CA GLU A 87 -4.95 -9.83 14.37
C GLU A 87 -6.48 -9.76 14.51
N ARG A 88 -7.01 -8.72 15.15
CA ARG A 88 -8.46 -8.49 15.21
C ARG A 88 -9.05 -8.24 13.83
N ALA A 89 -8.40 -7.45 12.99
CA ALA A 89 -8.82 -7.16 11.63
C ALA A 89 -8.96 -8.44 10.79
N VAL A 90 -7.95 -9.31 10.85
CA VAL A 90 -7.95 -10.59 10.13
C VAL A 90 -9.06 -11.52 10.63
N GLY A 91 -9.31 -11.56 11.95
CA GLY A 91 -10.42 -12.31 12.53
C GLY A 91 -11.79 -11.84 12.02
N GLU A 92 -12.00 -10.52 11.89
CA GLU A 92 -13.23 -9.97 11.31
C GLU A 92 -13.33 -10.25 9.80
N LEU A 93 -12.22 -10.23 9.07
CA LEU A 93 -12.19 -10.60 7.66
C LEU A 93 -12.63 -12.06 7.46
N GLU A 94 -12.10 -12.99 8.24
CA GLU A 94 -12.48 -14.41 8.19
C GLU A 94 -13.98 -14.61 8.48
N LYS A 95 -14.53 -13.92 9.48
CA LYS A 95 -15.97 -13.96 9.78
C LYS A 95 -16.79 -13.41 8.61
N SER A 96 -16.40 -12.28 8.03
CA SER A 96 -17.08 -11.67 6.90
C SER A 96 -17.05 -12.57 5.65
N GLN A 97 -15.98 -13.32 5.46
CA GLN A 97 -15.83 -14.28 4.36
C GLN A 97 -16.83 -15.43 4.51
N LYS A 98 -17.02 -15.97 5.72
CA LYS A 98 -18.04 -17.00 6.01
C LYS A 98 -19.46 -16.46 5.77
N LEU A 99 -19.73 -15.21 6.15
CA LEU A 99 -21.03 -14.56 5.87
C LEU A 99 -21.27 -14.42 4.37
N THR A 100 -20.25 -14.02 3.62
CA THR A 100 -20.30 -13.84 2.16
C THR A 100 -20.49 -15.17 1.43
N ALA A 101 -19.85 -16.25 1.89
CA ALA A 101 -20.04 -17.59 1.34
C ALA A 101 -21.48 -18.09 1.53
N ALA A 102 -22.07 -17.81 2.70
CA ALA A 102 -23.43 -18.24 3.04
C ALA A 102 -24.55 -17.55 2.24
N VAL A 103 -24.24 -16.48 1.50
CA VAL A 103 -25.21 -15.76 0.65
C VAL A 103 -24.99 -16.00 -0.84
N GLN A 104 -24.07 -16.88 -1.21
CA GLN A 104 -23.86 -17.25 -2.61
C GLN A 104 -25.06 -18.03 -3.16
N ALA A 105 -25.36 -17.81 -4.43
CA ALA A 105 -26.50 -18.43 -5.11
C ALA A 105 -26.32 -19.95 -5.30
N THR A 106 -25.07 -20.42 -5.43
CA THR A 106 -24.74 -21.82 -5.68
C THR A 106 -23.71 -22.34 -4.68
N SER A 107 -23.73 -23.65 -4.41
CA SER A 107 -22.72 -24.30 -3.58
C SER A 107 -21.32 -24.22 -4.21
N SER A 108 -21.23 -24.32 -5.54
CA SER A 108 -19.96 -24.14 -6.28
C SER A 108 -19.37 -22.76 -6.01
N ASP A 109 -20.17 -21.71 -6.11
CA ASP A 109 -19.74 -20.34 -5.82
C ASP A 109 -19.30 -20.18 -4.36
N ALA A 110 -20.08 -20.73 -3.41
CA ALA A 110 -19.74 -20.69 -1.99
C ALA A 110 -18.37 -21.31 -1.70
N THR A 111 -17.96 -22.36 -2.43
CA THR A 111 -16.64 -23.00 -2.24
C THR A 111 -15.46 -22.17 -2.74
N LEU A 112 -15.68 -21.15 -3.56
CA LEU A 112 -14.62 -20.27 -4.09
C LEU A 112 -14.37 -19.06 -3.19
N VAL A 113 -15.35 -18.66 -2.39
CA VAL A 113 -15.24 -17.51 -1.48
C VAL A 113 -14.08 -17.63 -0.46
N PRO A 114 -13.76 -18.82 0.11
CA PRO A 114 -12.57 -19.00 0.95
C PRO A 114 -11.24 -18.56 0.30
N SER A 115 -11.14 -18.60 -1.03
CA SER A 115 -9.95 -18.20 -1.77
C SER A 115 -9.94 -16.72 -2.17
N LEU A 116 -10.99 -15.95 -1.82
CA LEU A 116 -11.11 -14.54 -2.19
C LEU A 116 -10.06 -13.65 -1.49
N TYR A 117 -9.66 -14.02 -0.27
CA TYR A 117 -8.75 -13.27 0.57
C TYR A 117 -7.63 -14.16 1.13
N PRO A 118 -6.40 -13.66 1.27
CA PRO A 118 -5.27 -14.43 1.79
C PRO A 118 -5.27 -14.49 3.33
N VAL A 119 -6.33 -15.05 3.91
CA VAL A 119 -6.54 -15.04 5.38
C VAL A 119 -5.42 -15.79 6.11
N THR A 120 -4.93 -16.90 5.56
CA THR A 120 -3.87 -17.70 6.19
C THR A 120 -2.58 -16.89 6.28
N PHE A 121 -2.18 -16.25 5.17
CA PHE A 121 -1.02 -15.36 5.12
C PHE A 121 -1.18 -14.18 6.07
N LEU A 122 -2.31 -13.46 5.99
CA LEU A 122 -2.56 -12.29 6.83
C LEU A 122 -2.55 -12.65 8.33
N ALA A 123 -2.99 -13.85 8.72
CA ALA A 123 -2.95 -14.31 10.10
C ALA A 123 -1.52 -14.55 10.63
N THR A 124 -0.54 -14.79 9.74
CA THR A 124 0.87 -14.95 10.15
C THR A 124 1.58 -13.63 10.44
N LEU A 125 1.11 -12.54 9.81
CA LEU A 125 1.77 -11.23 9.82
C LEU A 125 1.89 -10.59 11.22
N PRO A 126 0.85 -10.57 12.07
CA PRO A 126 0.98 -10.10 13.46
C PRO A 126 2.05 -10.85 14.26
N VAL A 127 2.12 -12.17 14.09
CA VAL A 127 3.07 -13.03 14.81
C VAL A 127 4.49 -12.77 14.34
N LEU A 128 4.68 -12.57 13.04
CA LEU A 128 5.96 -12.18 12.45
C LEU A 128 6.44 -10.82 13.00
N GLU A 129 5.58 -9.81 13.00
CA GLU A 129 5.93 -8.46 13.47
C GLU A 129 6.24 -8.45 14.98
N ARG A 130 5.52 -9.22 15.79
CA ARG A 130 5.86 -9.40 17.22
C ARG A 130 7.23 -10.05 17.40
N ALA A 131 7.53 -11.11 16.64
CA ALA A 131 8.84 -11.76 16.69
C ALA A 131 9.97 -10.82 16.27
N ARG A 132 9.76 -10.00 15.22
CA ARG A 132 10.68 -8.95 14.79
C ARG A 132 10.97 -7.97 15.94
N ARG A 133 9.93 -7.37 16.52
CA ARG A 133 10.07 -6.38 17.61
C ARG A 133 10.75 -6.98 18.84
N GLN A 134 10.41 -8.23 19.20
CA GLN A 134 11.05 -8.94 20.29
C GLN A 134 12.55 -9.16 20.03
N PHE A 135 12.93 -9.56 18.82
CA PHE A 135 14.32 -9.75 18.44
C PHE A 135 15.10 -8.43 18.45
N ILE A 136 14.51 -7.34 17.95
CA ILE A 136 15.13 -6.00 17.96
C ILE A 136 15.37 -5.49 19.38
N ALA A 137 14.41 -5.69 20.28
CA ALA A 137 14.48 -5.24 21.67
C ALA A 137 15.42 -6.11 22.52
N SER A 138 15.47 -7.42 22.27
CA SER A 138 16.27 -8.38 23.01
C SER A 138 16.97 -9.34 22.04
N PRO A 139 18.10 -8.93 21.43
CA PRO A 139 18.80 -9.77 20.46
C PRO A 139 19.39 -11.00 21.14
N SER A 140 18.95 -12.18 20.71
CA SER A 140 19.48 -13.48 21.13
C SER A 140 19.29 -14.51 20.02
N GLU A 141 20.06 -15.60 20.08
CA GLU A 141 19.92 -16.73 19.15
C GLU A 141 18.50 -17.30 19.10
N ALA A 142 17.86 -17.40 20.27
CA ALA A 142 16.50 -17.93 20.37
C ALA A 142 15.49 -17.00 19.68
N ASN A 143 15.62 -15.69 19.90
CA ASN A 143 14.73 -14.71 19.27
C ASN A 143 14.99 -14.58 17.76
N LEU A 144 16.25 -14.69 17.32
CA LEU A 144 16.59 -14.74 15.88
C LEU A 144 15.95 -15.95 15.20
N ARG A 145 16.12 -17.16 15.74
CA ARG A 145 15.51 -18.37 15.19
C ARG A 145 13.99 -18.26 15.13
N LEU A 146 13.38 -17.77 16.20
CA LEU A 146 11.94 -17.53 16.22
C LEU A 146 11.52 -16.58 15.09
N TYR A 147 12.23 -15.47 14.88
CA TYR A 147 11.95 -14.53 13.80
C TYR A 147 12.09 -15.19 12.42
N GLU A 148 13.18 -15.92 12.16
CA GLU A 148 13.38 -16.64 10.89
C GLU A 148 12.29 -17.68 10.64
N ASP A 149 11.90 -18.43 11.66
CA ASP A 149 10.83 -19.43 11.54
C ASP A 149 9.47 -18.78 11.23
N ARG A 150 9.19 -17.60 11.79
CA ARG A 150 7.99 -16.82 11.43
C ARG A 150 8.06 -16.30 10.00
N GLN A 151 9.22 -15.85 9.52
CA GLN A 151 9.39 -15.44 8.13
C GLN A 151 9.10 -16.61 7.17
N ARG A 152 9.68 -17.79 7.43
CA ARG A 152 9.41 -19.00 6.62
C ARG A 152 7.94 -19.38 6.61
N ALA A 153 7.28 -19.34 7.77
CA ALA A 153 5.86 -19.66 7.89
C ALA A 153 4.99 -18.66 7.12
N SER A 154 5.29 -17.36 7.19
CA SER A 154 4.58 -16.32 6.44
C SER A 154 4.75 -16.48 4.94
N ILE A 155 5.96 -16.75 4.45
CA ILE A 155 6.22 -16.97 3.01
C ILE A 155 5.44 -18.19 2.51
N ALA A 156 5.48 -19.32 3.24
CA ALA A 156 4.75 -20.53 2.87
C ALA A 156 3.22 -20.33 2.86
N ALA A 157 2.69 -19.55 3.81
CA ALA A 157 1.29 -19.17 3.85
C ALA A 157 0.91 -18.28 2.65
N GLN A 158 1.77 -17.31 2.30
CA GLN A 158 1.59 -16.44 1.13
C GLN A 158 1.55 -17.24 -0.18
N GLU A 159 2.48 -18.19 -0.35
CA GLU A 159 2.55 -19.07 -1.53
C GLU A 159 1.29 -19.96 -1.64
N THR A 160 0.75 -20.42 -0.52
CA THR A 160 -0.47 -21.23 -0.51
C THR A 160 -1.68 -20.40 -0.91
N ASP A 161 -1.84 -19.22 -0.30
CA ASP A 161 -2.99 -18.36 -0.55
C ASP A 161 -2.95 -17.76 -1.97
N VAL A 162 -1.79 -17.39 -2.51
CA VAL A 162 -1.68 -16.87 -3.90
C VAL A 162 -2.08 -17.93 -4.92
N ARG A 163 -1.68 -19.20 -4.71
CA ARG A 163 -2.05 -20.31 -5.59
C ARG A 163 -3.55 -20.59 -5.53
N SER A 164 -4.14 -20.54 -4.34
CA SER A 164 -5.59 -20.69 -4.17
C SER A 164 -6.36 -19.56 -4.86
N PHE A 165 -5.91 -18.32 -4.66
CA PHE A 165 -6.49 -17.14 -5.29
C PHE A 165 -6.41 -17.22 -6.83
N ASP A 166 -5.23 -17.52 -7.37
CA ASP A 166 -5.00 -17.64 -8.83
C ASP A 166 -5.90 -18.71 -9.46
N SER A 167 -5.99 -19.89 -8.83
CA SER A 167 -6.84 -20.98 -9.30
C SER A 167 -8.33 -20.57 -9.32
N SER A 168 -8.82 -19.96 -8.24
CA SER A 168 -10.21 -19.48 -8.19
C SER A 168 -10.46 -18.32 -9.15
N LEU A 169 -9.52 -17.39 -9.30
CA LEU A 169 -9.63 -16.28 -10.24
C LEU A 169 -9.75 -16.81 -11.69
N LYS A 170 -8.94 -17.79 -12.09
CA LYS A 170 -8.99 -18.42 -13.42
C LYS A 170 -10.32 -19.15 -13.67
N GLN A 171 -10.88 -19.78 -12.65
CA GLN A 171 -12.18 -20.45 -12.76
C GLN A 171 -13.33 -19.44 -12.93
N VAL A 172 -13.25 -18.31 -12.24
CA VAL A 172 -14.30 -17.29 -12.20
C VAL A 172 -14.24 -16.36 -13.41
N LEU A 173 -13.04 -16.04 -13.87
CA LEU A 173 -12.79 -15.06 -14.92
C LEU A 173 -12.47 -15.73 -16.26
N THR A 174 -13.52 -16.17 -16.95
CA THR A 174 -13.43 -16.86 -18.25
C THR A 174 -13.50 -15.92 -19.46
N THR A 175 -13.84 -14.65 -19.25
CA THR A 175 -14.03 -13.65 -20.32
C THR A 175 -13.25 -12.37 -20.02
N SER A 176 -12.73 -11.73 -21.06
CA SER A 176 -12.10 -10.40 -20.96
C SER A 176 -13.07 -9.37 -20.37
N PHE A 177 -12.57 -8.48 -19.53
CA PHE A 177 -13.34 -7.36 -19.00
C PHE A 177 -12.47 -6.11 -18.85
N SER A 178 -13.12 -4.96 -18.71
CA SER A 178 -12.48 -3.71 -18.35
C SER A 178 -13.40 -2.88 -17.47
N ILE A 179 -12.91 -2.46 -16.30
CA ILE A 179 -13.60 -1.55 -15.37
C ILE A 179 -12.81 -0.25 -15.29
N SER A 180 -13.51 0.88 -15.34
CA SER A 180 -12.91 2.19 -15.13
C SER A 180 -13.03 2.60 -13.65
N GLY A 181 -11.90 2.91 -13.03
CA GLY A 181 -11.82 3.60 -11.75
C GLY A 181 -11.19 4.99 -11.89
N LEU A 182 -11.15 5.76 -10.80
CA LEU A 182 -10.51 7.09 -10.78
C LEU A 182 -8.98 7.02 -10.89
N GLY A 183 -8.39 5.85 -10.63
CA GLY A 183 -6.96 5.56 -10.80
C GLY A 183 -6.58 5.07 -12.21
N GLY A 184 -7.55 4.70 -13.03
CA GLY A 184 -7.31 4.14 -14.37
C GLY A 184 -8.21 2.96 -14.72
N PHE A 185 -7.81 2.21 -15.75
CA PHE A 185 -8.46 0.95 -16.12
C PHE A 185 -7.94 -0.23 -15.30
N ILE A 186 -8.85 -1.13 -14.93
CA ILE A 186 -8.57 -2.47 -14.44
C ILE A 186 -9.08 -3.45 -15.49
N THR A 187 -8.18 -4.27 -16.04
CA THR A 187 -8.49 -5.28 -17.07
C THR A 187 -8.23 -6.69 -16.56
N SER A 188 -8.77 -7.70 -17.24
CA SER A 188 -8.44 -9.11 -16.97
C SER A 188 -6.94 -9.36 -16.99
N ASP A 189 -6.27 -8.84 -18.00
CA ASP A 189 -4.85 -9.09 -18.22
C ASP A 189 -4.01 -8.44 -17.13
N ALA A 190 -4.39 -7.24 -16.69
CA ALA A 190 -3.75 -6.56 -15.57
C ALA A 190 -3.95 -7.31 -14.24
N LEU A 191 -5.14 -7.89 -14.00
CA LEU A 191 -5.36 -8.71 -12.81
C LEU A 191 -4.52 -9.99 -12.83
N PHE A 192 -4.48 -10.73 -13.94
CA PHE A 192 -3.67 -11.95 -14.03
C PHE A 192 -2.16 -11.67 -13.96
N ALA A 193 -1.69 -10.62 -14.65
CA ALA A 193 -0.30 -10.18 -14.55
C ALA A 193 0.06 -9.77 -13.12
N GLY A 194 -0.83 -9.07 -12.42
CA GLY A 194 -0.61 -8.71 -11.03
C GLY A 194 -0.49 -9.92 -10.09
N VAL A 195 -1.29 -10.98 -10.28
CA VAL A 195 -1.16 -12.22 -9.50
C VAL A 195 0.17 -12.93 -9.81
N ALA A 196 0.56 -13.01 -11.08
CA ALA A 196 1.85 -13.57 -11.47
C ALA A 196 3.04 -12.80 -10.86
N ASN A 197 2.95 -11.47 -10.80
CA ASN A 197 3.97 -10.64 -10.16
C ASN A 197 4.03 -10.87 -8.64
N VAL A 198 2.89 -11.10 -7.97
CA VAL A 198 2.88 -11.48 -6.54
C VAL A 198 3.61 -12.82 -6.35
N ASP A 199 3.35 -13.81 -7.19
CA ASP A 199 4.04 -15.11 -7.16
C ASP A 199 5.56 -15.00 -7.41
N GLU A 200 5.99 -14.16 -8.35
CA GLU A 200 7.41 -13.87 -8.58
C GLU A 200 8.07 -13.24 -7.34
N ARG A 201 7.41 -12.27 -6.72
CA ARG A 201 7.92 -11.60 -5.52
C ARG A 201 8.04 -12.53 -4.31
N ILE A 202 7.14 -13.50 -4.15
CA ILE A 202 7.26 -14.53 -3.11
C ILE A 202 8.58 -15.30 -3.29
N ARG A 203 8.94 -15.64 -4.53
CA ARG A 203 10.23 -16.29 -4.83
C ARG A 203 11.43 -15.39 -4.52
N GLU A 204 11.34 -14.09 -4.79
CA GLU A 204 12.40 -13.13 -4.44
C GLU A 204 12.60 -13.05 -2.92
N VAL A 205 11.52 -12.90 -2.15
CA VAL A 205 11.59 -12.84 -0.68
C VAL A 205 12.13 -14.16 -0.11
N GLN A 206 11.74 -15.29 -0.69
CA GLN A 206 12.27 -16.60 -0.30
C GLN A 206 13.78 -16.72 -0.56
N ALA A 207 14.26 -16.23 -1.70
CA ALA A 207 15.68 -16.18 -2.02
C ALA A 207 16.44 -15.26 -1.07
N GLN A 208 15.93 -14.06 -0.80
CA GLN A 208 16.51 -13.11 0.16
C GLN A 208 16.60 -13.71 1.57
N LEU A 209 15.56 -14.41 2.03
CA LEU A 209 15.59 -15.10 3.32
C LEU A 209 16.66 -16.20 3.35
N ALA A 210 16.80 -16.97 2.27
CA ALA A 210 17.81 -18.03 2.19
C ALA A 210 19.24 -17.46 2.26
N GLU A 211 19.53 -16.38 1.53
CA GLU A 211 20.82 -15.69 1.58
C GLU A 211 21.10 -15.12 2.99
N ARG A 212 20.11 -14.49 3.62
CA ARG A 212 20.22 -13.97 4.99
C ARG A 212 20.44 -15.07 6.01
N SER A 213 19.68 -16.18 5.95
CA SER A 213 19.90 -17.32 6.83
C SER A 213 21.30 -17.92 6.67
N ALA A 214 21.87 -17.92 5.45
CA ALA A 214 23.25 -18.36 5.23
C ALA A 214 24.28 -17.38 5.83
N CYS A 215 24.08 -16.06 5.66
CA CYS A 215 24.87 -15.04 6.35
C CYS A 215 24.79 -15.21 7.88
N PHE A 216 23.59 -15.42 8.41
CA PHE A 216 23.37 -15.74 9.83
C PHE A 216 23.94 -17.11 10.21
N ALA A 217 24.25 -18.01 9.29
CA ALA A 217 24.96 -19.26 9.62
C ALA A 217 26.49 -19.07 9.70
N GLY A 218 27.01 -17.88 9.37
CA GLY A 218 28.45 -17.55 9.37
C GLY A 218 29.09 -17.52 7.99
N ALA A 219 28.31 -17.66 6.90
CA ALA A 219 28.80 -17.46 5.54
C ALA A 219 28.84 -15.95 5.22
N PHE A 220 29.87 -15.25 5.71
CA PHE A 220 29.95 -13.78 5.63
C PHE A 220 29.94 -13.23 4.20
N GLU A 221 30.38 -14.01 3.21
CA GLU A 221 30.33 -13.66 1.78
C GLU A 221 28.90 -13.60 1.22
N ARG A 222 27.92 -14.09 1.98
CA ARG A 222 26.48 -14.04 1.69
C ARG A 222 25.78 -12.85 2.34
N CYS A 223 26.48 -12.10 3.20
CA CYS A 223 25.93 -10.90 3.82
C CYS A 223 25.91 -9.75 2.82
N ASP A 224 24.77 -9.08 2.71
CA ASP A 224 24.58 -7.93 1.82
C ASP A 224 24.62 -6.64 2.64
N SER A 225 25.48 -5.70 2.25
CA SER A 225 25.55 -4.40 2.90
C SER A 225 24.24 -3.59 2.79
N ALA A 226 23.42 -3.87 1.77
CA ALA A 226 22.11 -3.29 1.60
C ALA A 226 21.14 -3.69 2.72
N ASP A 227 21.31 -4.87 3.34
CA ASP A 227 20.44 -5.32 4.44
C ASP A 227 20.50 -4.40 5.66
N ILE A 228 21.64 -3.74 5.87
CA ILE A 228 21.91 -2.89 7.03
C ILE A 228 21.99 -1.40 6.68
N ALA A 229 21.73 -1.04 5.42
CA ALA A 229 21.67 0.35 4.99
C ALA A 229 20.45 1.05 5.62
N VAL A 230 20.58 2.33 5.97
CA VAL A 230 19.42 3.13 6.37
C VAL A 230 18.47 3.25 5.17
N PRO A 231 17.14 3.10 5.34
CA PRO A 231 16.19 3.20 4.24
C PRO A 231 16.39 4.49 3.44
N ALA A 232 16.52 4.35 2.13
CA ALA A 232 16.84 5.46 1.25
C ALA A 232 15.58 6.25 0.88
N LEU A 233 15.50 7.51 1.34
CA LEU A 233 14.42 8.41 0.97
C LEU A 233 14.76 9.15 -0.33
N PRO A 234 13.78 9.35 -1.24
CA PRO A 234 14.04 9.99 -2.54
C PRO A 234 14.56 11.41 -2.34
N ASP A 235 15.68 11.79 -2.97
CA ASP A 235 16.35 13.10 -2.80
C ASP A 235 15.44 14.31 -3.05
N SER A 236 14.49 14.17 -3.97
CA SER A 236 13.48 15.18 -4.23
C SER A 236 12.17 14.51 -4.63
N LEU A 237 11.07 15.19 -4.30
CA LEU A 237 9.74 14.83 -4.75
C LEU A 237 9.18 15.98 -5.60
N PRO A 238 8.27 15.68 -6.55
CA PRO A 238 7.47 16.71 -7.19
C PRO A 238 6.77 17.57 -6.13
N SER A 239 6.67 18.87 -6.37
CA SER A 239 6.04 19.76 -5.40
C SER A 239 4.59 19.34 -5.15
N SER A 240 4.25 19.19 -3.87
CA SER A 240 2.87 18.92 -3.43
C SER A 240 2.08 20.21 -3.17
N ALA A 241 2.51 21.35 -3.71
CA ALA A 241 1.82 22.61 -3.57
C ALA A 241 0.55 22.65 -4.44
N MET A 242 -0.61 22.89 -3.82
CA MET A 242 -1.86 23.09 -4.55
C MET A 242 -1.94 24.50 -5.16
N SER A 243 -2.51 24.60 -6.36
CA SER A 243 -2.94 25.88 -6.92
C SER A 243 -4.03 26.52 -6.05
N GLU A 244 -4.19 27.84 -6.14
CA GLU A 244 -5.21 28.57 -5.37
C GLU A 244 -6.63 28.05 -5.64
N SER A 245 -6.96 27.75 -6.90
CA SER A 245 -8.24 27.16 -7.27
C SER A 245 -8.45 25.77 -6.68
N ALA A 246 -7.41 24.92 -6.66
CA ALA A 246 -7.49 23.58 -6.07
C ALA A 246 -7.62 23.66 -4.53
N ARG A 247 -6.88 24.56 -3.89
CA ARG A 247 -6.98 24.81 -2.45
C ARG A 247 -8.36 25.33 -2.06
N SER A 248 -8.90 26.30 -2.80
CA SER A 248 -10.26 26.83 -2.58
C SER A 248 -11.32 25.73 -2.65
N ARG A 249 -11.21 24.85 -3.67
CA ARG A 249 -12.07 23.67 -3.82
C ARG A 249 -11.93 22.69 -2.65
N ALA A 250 -10.71 22.40 -2.23
CA ALA A 250 -10.43 21.50 -1.11
C ALA A 250 -11.02 22.03 0.21
N VAL A 251 -10.92 23.34 0.46
CA VAL A 251 -11.55 24.00 1.62
C VAL A 251 -13.07 23.89 1.57
N GLU A 252 -13.69 24.11 0.39
CA GLU A 252 -15.13 23.98 0.19
C GLU A 252 -15.60 22.54 0.51
N ILE A 253 -14.96 21.53 -0.07
CA ILE A 253 -15.30 20.11 0.11
C ILE A 253 -15.05 19.67 1.56
N ARG A 254 -13.94 20.08 2.16
CA ARG A 254 -13.65 19.85 3.58
C ARG A 254 -14.72 20.44 4.48
N SER A 255 -15.20 21.65 4.20
CA SER A 255 -16.28 22.29 4.96
C SER A 255 -17.59 21.51 4.85
N LEU A 256 -17.91 20.99 3.66
CA LEU A 256 -19.07 20.11 3.47
C LEU A 256 -18.95 18.84 4.30
N LEU A 257 -17.81 18.16 4.27
CA LEU A 257 -17.56 16.97 5.09
C LEU A 257 -17.65 17.28 6.58
N GLN A 258 -17.07 18.38 7.04
CA GLN A 258 -17.17 18.82 8.43
C GLN A 258 -18.62 19.02 8.87
N LYS A 259 -19.45 19.65 8.04
CA LYS A 259 -20.89 19.83 8.31
C LYS A 259 -21.65 18.50 8.34
N MET A 260 -21.25 17.53 7.52
CA MET A 260 -21.87 16.21 7.48
C MET A 260 -21.50 15.37 8.70
N LEU A 261 -20.22 15.37 9.09
CA LEU A 261 -19.70 14.56 10.19
C LEU A 261 -19.90 15.20 11.56
N GLN A 262 -20.21 16.50 11.60
CA GLN A 262 -20.38 17.28 12.83
C GLN A 262 -19.17 17.18 13.78
N ALA A 263 -17.97 17.02 13.21
CA ALA A 263 -16.73 16.83 13.94
C ALA A 263 -15.60 17.69 13.33
N PRO A 264 -14.67 18.22 14.15
CA PRO A 264 -13.53 18.98 13.64
C PRO A 264 -12.64 18.08 12.77
N MET A 265 -12.34 18.54 11.56
CA MET A 265 -11.50 17.78 10.64
C MET A 265 -10.01 17.96 10.99
N PRO A 266 -9.18 16.89 10.98
CA PRO A 266 -7.74 16.98 11.23
C PRO A 266 -7.01 17.69 10.07
N ARG A 267 -5.69 17.88 10.17
CA ARG A 267 -4.89 18.57 9.14
C ARG A 267 -5.03 17.85 7.79
N THR A 268 -5.08 18.61 6.69
CA THR A 268 -5.11 18.05 5.33
C THR A 268 -3.74 17.48 4.98
N VAL A 269 -3.69 16.24 4.48
CA VAL A 269 -2.47 15.60 3.95
C VAL A 269 -2.46 15.72 2.43
N VAL A 270 -1.33 16.12 1.85
CA VAL A 270 -1.21 16.33 0.40
C VAL A 270 -0.09 15.48 -0.18
N LEU A 271 -0.47 14.49 -0.98
CA LEU A 271 0.43 13.59 -1.69
C LEU A 271 0.83 14.17 -3.05
N SER A 272 2.09 13.96 -3.43
CA SER A 272 2.63 14.32 -4.76
C SER A 272 2.08 13.41 -5.87
N SER A 273 1.74 12.16 -5.52
CA SER A 273 1.25 11.12 -6.42
C SER A 273 0.23 10.21 -5.71
N SER A 274 -0.65 9.57 -6.47
CA SER A 274 -1.67 8.65 -5.95
C SER A 274 -1.92 7.52 -6.95
N PHE A 275 -2.01 6.29 -6.45
CA PHE A 275 -2.42 5.13 -7.26
C PHE A 275 -3.93 5.17 -7.51
N CYS A 276 -4.72 5.50 -6.49
CA CYS A 276 -6.19 5.50 -6.59
C CYS A 276 -6.75 6.64 -7.45
N LEU A 277 -5.96 7.68 -7.70
CA LEU A 277 -6.38 8.89 -8.43
C LEU A 277 -5.44 9.22 -9.59
N GLY A 278 -4.58 8.29 -10.02
CA GLY A 278 -3.56 8.53 -11.05
C GLY A 278 -4.08 8.98 -12.42
N ALA A 279 -5.37 8.82 -12.72
CA ALA A 279 -5.98 9.36 -13.95
C ALA A 279 -6.36 10.84 -13.84
N LEU A 280 -6.35 11.41 -12.63
CA LEU A 280 -6.67 12.82 -12.35
C LEU A 280 -5.39 13.64 -12.13
N PRO A 281 -5.41 14.95 -12.41
CA PRO A 281 -4.27 15.82 -12.13
C PRO A 281 -4.04 15.97 -10.61
N GLY A 282 -2.78 15.79 -10.19
CA GLY A 282 -2.33 16.07 -8.83
C GLY A 282 -1.97 17.54 -8.58
N PRO A 283 -1.48 17.88 -7.37
CA PRO A 283 -1.29 16.99 -6.22
C PRO A 283 -2.62 16.59 -5.56
N TYR A 284 -2.62 15.59 -4.68
CA TYR A 284 -3.82 14.94 -4.15
C TYR A 284 -4.00 15.21 -2.66
N ALA A 285 -5.06 15.91 -2.28
CA ALA A 285 -5.34 16.26 -0.89
C ALA A 285 -6.37 15.33 -0.25
N PHE A 286 -6.07 14.90 0.96
CA PHE A 286 -6.87 13.99 1.76
C PHE A 286 -7.10 14.53 3.16
N VAL A 287 -8.18 14.09 3.78
CA VAL A 287 -8.45 14.35 5.19
C VAL A 287 -9.06 13.10 5.82
N GLU A 288 -8.59 12.77 7.01
CA GLU A 288 -9.20 11.70 7.80
C GLU A 288 -10.65 12.05 8.19
N ARG A 289 -11.49 11.02 8.31
CA ARG A 289 -12.92 11.13 8.63
C ARG A 289 -13.14 10.80 10.11
N PRO A 290 -13.13 11.80 11.01
CA PRO A 290 -13.28 11.55 12.45
C PRO A 290 -14.63 10.91 12.76
N GLY A 291 -14.65 9.99 13.72
CA GLY A 291 -15.87 9.35 14.23
C GLY A 291 -16.44 8.25 13.34
N ILE A 292 -15.83 7.93 12.21
CA ILE A 292 -16.21 6.79 11.38
C ILE A 292 -15.12 5.72 11.45
N PRO A 293 -15.32 4.62 12.20
CA PRO A 293 -14.33 3.56 12.29
C PRO A 293 -14.16 2.87 10.94
N ASN A 294 -12.94 2.38 10.65
CA ASN A 294 -12.64 1.50 9.51
C ASN A 294 -12.91 2.14 8.13
N VAL A 295 -12.71 3.45 8.03
CA VAL A 295 -13.02 4.22 6.84
C VAL A 295 -11.79 5.00 6.37
N MET A 296 -11.48 4.88 5.09
CA MET A 296 -10.27 5.44 4.49
C MET A 296 -10.27 6.97 4.52
N PRO A 297 -9.12 7.64 4.41
CA PRO A 297 -9.08 9.09 4.25
C PRO A 297 -9.93 9.56 3.05
N ALA A 298 -10.67 10.67 3.23
CA ALA A 298 -11.48 11.23 2.16
C ALA A 298 -10.63 12.09 1.24
N PHE A 299 -10.68 11.83 -0.07
CA PHE A 299 -10.15 12.75 -1.07
C PHE A 299 -10.98 14.04 -1.10
N ILE A 300 -10.31 15.19 -1.08
CA ILE A 300 -11.00 16.49 -0.98
C ILE A 300 -10.75 17.45 -2.13
N ASN A 301 -9.93 17.14 -3.13
CA ASN A 301 -9.83 18.05 -4.29
C ASN A 301 -11.13 18.07 -5.11
N GLU A 302 -11.91 16.99 -5.10
CA GLU A 302 -13.18 16.89 -5.82
C GLU A 302 -14.06 15.80 -5.19
N MET A 303 -15.38 15.94 -5.28
CA MET A 303 -16.31 14.84 -4.99
C MET A 303 -16.86 14.27 -6.31
N PHE A 304 -16.94 12.95 -6.40
CA PHE A 304 -17.43 12.27 -7.60
C PHE A 304 -18.76 11.56 -7.33
N PHE A 305 -19.62 11.57 -8.34
CA PHE A 305 -20.94 10.96 -8.28
C PHE A 305 -21.19 10.13 -9.53
N ARG A 306 -21.88 8.99 -9.39
CA ARG A 306 -22.56 8.31 -10.49
C ARG A 306 -24.01 8.79 -10.56
N LEU A 307 -24.50 9.03 -11.77
CA LEU A 307 -25.90 9.33 -12.01
C LEU A 307 -26.73 8.06 -11.88
N ILE A 308 -27.94 8.19 -11.33
CA ILE A 308 -28.94 7.12 -11.25
C ILE A 308 -30.04 7.44 -12.26
N ASP A 309 -29.74 7.16 -13.51
CA ASP A 309 -30.56 7.42 -14.70
C ASP A 309 -31.16 6.12 -15.27
N ALA A 310 -31.92 6.22 -16.37
CA ALA A 310 -32.57 5.06 -16.98
C ALA A 310 -31.56 4.00 -17.47
N ASP A 311 -30.39 4.42 -17.98
CA ASP A 311 -29.36 3.52 -18.48
C ASP A 311 -28.71 2.74 -17.33
N THR A 312 -28.31 3.43 -16.26
CA THR A 312 -27.72 2.80 -15.08
C THR A 312 -28.70 1.89 -14.32
N LYS A 313 -29.96 2.31 -14.18
CA LYS A 313 -31.03 1.47 -13.60
C LYS A 313 -31.30 0.20 -14.41
N GLY A 314 -31.21 0.29 -15.74
CA GLY A 314 -31.40 -0.86 -16.63
C GLY A 314 -30.26 -1.89 -16.57
N ARG A 315 -29.06 -1.47 -16.14
CA ARG A 315 -27.86 -2.33 -16.08
C ARG A 315 -27.62 -2.96 -14.72
N LEU A 316 -27.95 -2.27 -13.62
CA LEU A 316 -27.62 -2.71 -12.26
C LEU A 316 -28.86 -2.66 -11.35
N SER A 317 -29.27 -3.83 -10.85
CA SER A 317 -30.43 -4.00 -9.97
C SER A 317 -30.37 -3.15 -8.70
N TYR A 318 -29.17 -3.01 -8.12
CA TYR A 318 -28.96 -2.16 -6.95
C TYR A 318 -29.27 -0.68 -7.24
N PHE A 319 -28.89 -0.16 -8.41
CA PHE A 319 -29.15 1.23 -8.81
C PHE A 319 -30.65 1.47 -9.02
N SER A 320 -31.35 0.48 -9.58
CA SER A 320 -32.82 0.51 -9.66
C SER A 320 -33.43 0.57 -8.27
N TYR A 321 -33.01 -0.32 -7.35
CA TYR A 321 -33.51 -0.39 -5.98
C TYR A 321 -33.31 0.93 -5.21
N ILE A 322 -32.10 1.49 -5.19
CA ILE A 322 -31.85 2.73 -4.46
C ILE A 322 -32.58 3.93 -5.08
N GLY A 323 -32.68 3.96 -6.41
CA GLY A 323 -33.38 5.00 -7.15
C GLY A 323 -34.89 4.95 -6.96
N SER A 324 -35.49 3.77 -6.74
CA SER A 324 -36.93 3.64 -6.45
C SER A 324 -37.24 3.83 -4.96
N THR A 325 -36.46 3.20 -4.08
CA THR A 325 -36.74 3.12 -2.64
C THR A 325 -36.37 4.40 -1.92
N TYR A 326 -35.17 4.95 -2.21
CA TYR A 326 -34.67 6.15 -1.56
C TYR A 326 -34.78 7.40 -2.44
N ARG A 327 -35.30 7.25 -3.66
CA ARG A 327 -35.47 8.35 -4.65
C ARG A 327 -34.17 9.09 -4.95
N LEU A 328 -33.03 8.40 -4.82
CA LEU A 328 -31.71 8.97 -5.10
C LEU A 328 -31.51 9.18 -6.59
N LYS A 329 -30.89 10.31 -6.93
CA LYS A 329 -30.46 10.64 -8.30
C LYS A 329 -28.95 10.52 -8.47
N LEU A 330 -28.22 10.57 -7.36
CA LEU A 330 -26.76 10.55 -7.32
C LEU A 330 -26.27 9.52 -6.31
N LEU A 331 -25.29 8.73 -6.71
CA LEU A 331 -24.52 7.87 -5.81
C LEU A 331 -23.14 8.48 -5.63
N ARG A 332 -22.74 8.79 -4.39
CA ARG A 332 -21.38 9.27 -4.12
C ARG A 332 -20.38 8.14 -4.39
N VAL A 333 -19.27 8.50 -5.02
CA VAL A 333 -18.15 7.59 -5.27
C VAL A 333 -16.98 8.05 -4.44
N ASP A 334 -16.42 7.12 -3.68
CA ASP A 334 -15.23 7.36 -2.88
C ASP A 334 -14.03 6.65 -3.55
N PRO A 335 -13.03 7.41 -4.05
CA PRO A 335 -11.88 6.85 -4.76
C PRO A 335 -11.02 5.93 -3.91
N MET A 336 -11.05 6.11 -2.59
CA MET A 336 -10.22 5.37 -1.65
C MET A 336 -10.88 4.07 -1.19
N MET A 337 -12.04 3.70 -1.74
CA MET A 337 -12.64 2.39 -1.43
C MET A 337 -11.83 1.29 -2.11
N PHE A 338 -11.59 0.18 -1.40
CA PHE A 338 -10.80 -0.94 -1.91
C PHE A 338 -11.39 -1.54 -3.21
N TYR A 339 -12.71 -1.45 -3.39
CA TYR A 339 -13.39 -1.91 -4.61
C TYR A 339 -13.37 -0.92 -5.78
N MET A 340 -12.91 0.30 -5.53
CA MET A 340 -12.60 1.31 -6.54
C MET A 340 -11.10 1.37 -6.85
N CYS A 341 -10.26 1.02 -5.86
CA CYS A 341 -8.82 1.03 -5.91
C CYS A 341 -8.23 -0.20 -5.20
N PRO A 342 -7.92 -1.29 -5.92
CA PRO A 342 -7.36 -2.51 -5.33
C PRO A 342 -5.98 -2.30 -4.67
N THR A 343 -5.27 -1.23 -5.06
CA THR A 343 -3.96 -0.81 -4.53
C THR A 343 -4.06 0.30 -3.49
N VAL A 344 -5.22 0.45 -2.83
CA VAL A 344 -5.48 1.49 -1.82
C VAL A 344 -4.43 1.54 -0.71
N GLY A 345 -3.82 0.40 -0.36
CA GLY A 345 -2.74 0.33 0.63
C GLY A 345 -1.57 1.26 0.32
N SER A 346 -1.26 1.51 -0.95
CA SER A 346 -0.17 2.42 -1.33
C SER A 346 -0.42 3.85 -0.87
N ASP A 347 -1.65 4.35 -1.04
CA ASP A 347 -1.98 5.74 -0.74
C ASP A 347 -2.26 5.91 0.77
N VAL A 348 -2.97 4.96 1.39
CA VAL A 348 -3.24 4.96 2.83
C VAL A 348 -1.95 4.85 3.64
N GLY A 349 -1.05 3.93 3.26
CA GLY A 349 0.24 3.74 3.91
C GLY A 349 1.07 5.02 3.94
N ARG A 350 1.13 5.74 2.82
CA ARG A 350 1.82 7.04 2.75
C ARG A 350 1.14 8.09 3.62
N ILE A 351 -0.19 8.20 3.58
CA ILE A 351 -0.92 9.17 4.41
C ILE A 351 -0.61 8.93 5.89
N ARG A 352 -0.71 7.69 6.36
CA ARG A 352 -0.43 7.32 7.76
C ARG A 352 1.03 7.54 8.14
N ALA A 353 1.97 7.25 7.24
CA ALA A 353 3.39 7.55 7.47
C ALA A 353 3.64 9.06 7.65
N LEU A 354 3.05 9.89 6.79
CA LEU A 354 3.19 11.35 6.88
C LEU A 354 2.63 11.89 8.19
N GLU A 355 1.46 11.41 8.63
CA GLU A 355 0.87 11.80 9.93
C GLU A 355 1.80 11.46 11.10
N LYS A 356 2.47 10.30 11.06
CA LYS A 356 3.45 9.90 12.09
C LYS A 356 4.74 10.72 12.03
N ILE A 357 5.19 11.09 10.84
CA ILE A 357 6.33 12.01 10.65
C ILE A 357 6.01 13.39 11.25
N ASP A 358 4.83 13.95 10.98
CA ASP A 358 4.40 15.24 11.56
C ASP A 358 4.30 15.15 13.09
N ALA A 359 3.75 14.06 13.63
CA ALA A 359 3.69 13.83 15.07
C ALA A 359 5.08 13.78 15.72
N PHE A 360 6.04 13.10 15.07
CA PHE A 360 7.43 13.06 15.53
C PHE A 360 8.08 14.45 15.49
N ALA A 361 7.89 15.21 14.41
CA ALA A 361 8.42 16.56 14.23
C ALA A 361 7.86 17.57 15.25
N VAL A 362 6.62 17.37 15.69
CA VAL A 362 6.00 18.15 16.77
C VAL A 362 6.60 17.81 18.13
N ALA A 363 6.86 16.53 18.39
CA ALA A 363 7.46 16.08 19.65
C ALA A 363 8.95 16.45 19.76
N HIS A 364 9.65 16.59 18.63
CA HIS A 364 11.09 16.87 18.56
C HIS A 364 11.39 18.13 17.74
N PRO A 365 11.02 19.33 18.23
CA PRO A 365 11.11 20.57 17.45
C PRO A 365 12.55 21.02 17.12
N THR A 366 13.57 20.44 17.76
CA THR A 366 14.98 20.81 17.56
C THR A 366 15.68 19.98 16.49
N ILE A 367 15.19 18.77 16.18
CA ILE A 367 15.78 17.91 15.16
C ILE A 367 15.40 18.45 13.79
N ALA A 368 16.36 18.68 12.90
CA ALA A 368 16.16 19.23 11.56
C ALA A 368 15.27 20.50 11.59
N ALA A 369 15.61 21.44 12.49
CA ALA A 369 14.75 22.57 12.85
C ALA A 369 14.33 23.44 11.65
N ALA A 370 15.18 23.58 10.63
CA ALA A 370 14.86 24.34 9.43
C ALA A 370 13.77 23.66 8.58
N GLU A 371 13.92 22.37 8.31
CA GLU A 371 12.95 21.55 7.60
C GLU A 371 11.66 21.36 8.41
N GLN A 372 11.78 21.26 9.74
CA GLN A 372 10.64 21.22 10.66
C GLN A 372 9.82 22.51 10.55
N ALA A 373 10.46 23.67 10.57
CA ALA A 373 9.77 24.96 10.40
C ALA A 373 9.05 25.03 9.04
N LEU A 374 9.67 24.54 7.96
CA LEU A 374 9.04 24.46 6.63
C LEU A 374 7.83 23.52 6.62
N LEU A 375 7.96 22.31 7.17
CA LEU A 375 6.88 21.34 7.33
C LEU A 375 5.67 21.94 8.06
N ARG A 376 5.94 22.79 9.06
CA ARG A 376 4.93 23.42 9.92
C ARG A 376 4.44 24.79 9.42
N SER A 377 5.10 25.38 8.43
CA SER A 377 4.73 26.69 7.86
C SER A 377 3.41 26.68 7.07
N SER A 378 2.98 25.51 6.59
CA SER A 378 1.77 25.33 5.79
C SER A 378 0.61 24.80 6.64
N ALA A 379 -0.61 25.26 6.37
CA ALA A 379 -1.82 24.63 6.95
C ALA A 379 -1.99 23.16 6.51
N GLU A 380 -1.38 22.78 5.40
CA GLU A 380 -1.40 21.43 4.81
C GLU A 380 -0.13 20.66 5.18
N LEU A 381 -0.27 19.39 5.54
CA LEU A 381 0.86 18.46 5.67
C LEU A 381 1.26 17.98 4.27
N ARG A 382 2.29 18.62 3.71
CA ARG A 382 2.78 18.32 2.36
C ARG A 382 3.84 17.24 2.39
N GLU A 383 3.69 16.26 1.52
CA GLU A 383 4.61 15.13 1.41
C GLU A 383 6.06 15.56 1.12
N ASP A 384 6.27 16.51 0.20
CA ASP A 384 7.60 16.98 -0.17
C ASP A 384 8.37 17.57 1.02
N TYR A 385 7.68 18.29 1.91
CA TYR A 385 8.27 18.82 3.14
C TYR A 385 8.49 17.76 4.22
N ALA A 386 7.56 16.82 4.37
CA ALA A 386 7.68 15.76 5.36
C ALA A 386 8.85 14.81 5.06
N VAL A 387 9.03 14.46 3.79
CA VAL A 387 10.15 13.60 3.36
C VAL A 387 11.49 14.36 3.45
N ALA A 388 11.51 15.66 3.14
CA ALA A 388 12.70 16.49 3.35
C ALA A 388 13.09 16.56 4.84
N TYR A 389 12.10 16.78 5.72
CA TYR A 389 12.31 16.74 7.17
C TYR A 389 12.85 15.38 7.63
N LEU A 390 12.20 14.28 7.23
CA LEU A 390 12.62 12.94 7.66
C LEU A 390 14.05 12.62 7.23
N ARG A 391 14.44 13.02 5.99
CA ARG A 391 15.80 12.84 5.49
C ARG A 391 16.83 13.66 6.29
N ALA A 392 16.53 14.94 6.54
CA ALA A 392 17.40 15.80 7.33
C ALA A 392 17.53 15.29 8.77
N ALA A 393 16.43 14.84 9.37
CA ALA A 393 16.40 14.28 10.72
C ALA A 393 17.25 12.99 10.81
N LEU A 394 17.16 12.10 9.83
CA LEU A 394 18.02 10.90 9.76
C LEU A 394 19.51 11.24 9.68
N ALA A 395 19.87 12.28 8.90
CA ALA A 395 21.25 12.72 8.76
C ALA A 395 21.80 13.37 10.04
N GLU A 396 20.99 14.20 10.72
CA GLU A 396 21.37 14.88 11.96
C GLU A 396 21.51 13.91 13.15
N THR A 397 20.64 12.88 13.20
CA THR A 397 20.60 11.91 14.30
C THR A 397 21.52 10.71 14.11
N ALA A 398 22.42 10.72 13.13
CA ALA A 398 23.37 9.63 12.84
C ALA A 398 24.45 9.40 13.94
N GLY A 399 24.17 9.79 15.20
CA GLY A 399 25.04 9.74 16.38
C GLY A 399 24.34 9.23 17.66
N PRO A 400 24.84 9.53 18.87
CA PRO A 400 24.52 8.82 20.14
C PRO A 400 23.06 8.83 20.64
N ALA A 401 22.12 9.46 19.95
CA ALA A 401 20.70 9.40 20.25
C ALA A 401 20.07 8.15 19.60
N GLU A 402 20.48 6.96 20.06
CA GLU A 402 20.08 5.68 19.45
C GLU A 402 18.55 5.50 19.34
N GLN A 403 17.79 6.02 20.31
CA GLN A 403 16.34 5.87 20.32
C GLN A 403 15.64 6.71 19.24
N ASP A 404 16.03 7.97 19.09
CA ASP A 404 15.43 8.86 18.08
C ASP A 404 15.81 8.43 16.67
N HIS A 405 17.06 8.01 16.47
CA HIS A 405 17.50 7.46 15.20
C HIS A 405 16.72 6.19 14.83
N GLY A 406 16.53 5.26 15.79
CA GLY A 406 15.72 4.06 15.57
C GLY A 406 14.26 4.38 15.22
N ASN A 407 13.66 5.37 15.87
CA ASN A 407 12.30 5.84 15.55
C ASN A 407 12.23 6.43 14.13
N LEU A 408 13.22 7.23 13.73
CA LEU A 408 13.30 7.81 12.39
C LEU A 408 13.50 6.75 11.30
N VAL A 409 14.28 5.70 11.57
CA VAL A 409 14.40 4.54 10.67
C VAL A 409 13.06 3.84 10.50
N GLU A 410 12.33 3.59 11.58
CA GLU A 410 10.98 2.99 11.51
C GLU A 410 10.01 3.90 10.72
N LEU A 411 10.08 5.23 10.87
CA LEU A 411 9.28 6.18 10.08
C LEU A 411 9.64 6.17 8.59
N ALA A 412 10.92 6.00 8.26
CA ALA A 412 11.37 5.86 6.88
C ALA A 412 10.86 4.56 6.25
N LEU A 413 10.94 3.45 6.99
CA LEU A 413 10.35 2.18 6.61
C LEU A 413 8.83 2.29 6.44
N MET A 414 8.11 2.94 7.36
CA MET A 414 6.67 3.19 7.23
C MET A 414 6.31 3.89 5.91
N TYR A 415 7.10 4.89 5.50
CA TYR A 415 6.89 5.63 4.26
C TYR A 415 7.20 4.79 3.01
N GLU A 416 8.31 4.05 3.04
CA GLU A 416 8.77 3.20 1.93
C GLU A 416 7.88 1.96 1.73
N ASP A 417 7.59 1.22 2.81
CA ASP A 417 6.82 -0.02 2.81
C ASP A 417 5.32 0.19 2.62
N ARG A 418 4.82 1.40 2.91
CA ARG A 418 3.39 1.76 2.78
C ARG A 418 2.49 0.75 3.49
N SER A 419 2.95 0.24 4.64
CA SER A 419 2.28 -0.79 5.44
C SER A 419 1.28 -0.21 6.44
N ALA A 420 1.50 1.03 6.88
CA ALA A 420 0.68 1.64 7.92
C ALA A 420 -0.81 1.75 7.51
N GLY A 421 -1.71 1.38 8.42
CA GLY A 421 -3.16 1.34 8.15
C GLY A 421 -3.65 0.10 7.40
N LEU A 422 -2.81 -0.94 7.22
CA LEU A 422 -3.25 -2.23 6.67
C LEU A 422 -4.40 -2.85 7.47
N ASP A 423 -4.36 -2.76 8.80
CA ASP A 423 -5.41 -3.21 9.70
C ASP A 423 -6.73 -2.46 9.48
N GLU A 424 -6.67 -1.14 9.27
CA GLU A 424 -7.84 -0.32 8.94
C GLU A 424 -8.48 -0.75 7.60
N ILE A 425 -7.65 -1.04 6.59
CA ILE A 425 -8.10 -1.51 5.28
C ILE A 425 -8.79 -2.87 5.40
N ILE A 426 -8.18 -3.82 6.12
CA ILE A 426 -8.73 -5.16 6.34
C ILE A 426 -10.06 -5.07 7.09
N LEU A 427 -10.15 -4.25 8.14
CA LEU A 427 -11.40 -4.01 8.86
C LEU A 427 -12.47 -3.37 7.96
N SER A 428 -12.08 -2.45 7.08
CA SER A 428 -12.99 -1.84 6.10
C SER A 428 -13.58 -2.89 5.16
N ILE A 429 -12.74 -3.76 4.61
CA ILE A 429 -13.15 -4.89 3.75
C ILE A 429 -14.11 -5.80 4.52
N ALA A 430 -13.75 -6.20 5.74
CA ALA A 430 -14.56 -7.07 6.57
C ALA A 430 -15.95 -6.47 6.86
N SER A 431 -15.99 -5.20 7.27
CA SER A 431 -17.22 -4.48 7.59
C SER A 431 -18.14 -4.37 6.37
N ILE A 432 -17.59 -3.99 5.22
CA ILE A 432 -18.35 -3.81 3.97
C ILE A 432 -18.88 -5.14 3.44
N ASN A 433 -18.08 -6.20 3.50
CA ASN A 433 -18.54 -7.54 3.10
C ASN A 433 -19.66 -8.06 3.99
N ALA A 434 -19.51 -7.94 5.31
CA ALA A 434 -20.55 -8.35 6.26
C ALA A 434 -21.84 -7.56 6.05
N TYR A 435 -21.72 -6.26 5.76
CA TYR A 435 -22.84 -5.39 5.42
C TYR A 435 -23.52 -5.81 4.11
N HIS A 436 -22.78 -6.02 3.03
CA HIS A 436 -23.33 -6.49 1.75
C HIS A 436 -24.01 -7.86 1.89
N ALA A 437 -23.43 -8.81 2.63
CA ALA A 437 -24.07 -10.09 2.89
C ALA A 437 -25.38 -9.94 3.66
N THR A 438 -25.44 -9.00 4.62
CA THR A 438 -26.66 -8.70 5.37
C THR A 438 -27.74 -8.09 4.48
N LEU A 439 -27.38 -7.16 3.60
CA LEU A 439 -28.29 -6.59 2.60
C LEU A 439 -28.91 -7.67 1.71
N VAL A 440 -28.10 -8.60 1.21
CA VAL A 440 -28.57 -9.71 0.36
C VAL A 440 -29.53 -10.62 1.11
N ARG A 441 -29.25 -10.97 2.36
CA ARG A 441 -30.17 -11.77 3.20
C ARG A 441 -31.52 -11.10 3.41
N ARG A 442 -31.58 -9.76 3.32
CA ARG A 442 -32.81 -8.96 3.43
C ARG A 442 -33.51 -8.73 2.08
N GLY A 443 -33.04 -9.35 1.01
CA GLY A 443 -33.63 -9.22 -0.32
C GLY A 443 -33.24 -7.94 -1.07
N VAL A 444 -32.22 -7.21 -0.60
CA VAL A 444 -31.66 -6.10 -1.38
C VAL A 444 -30.82 -6.70 -2.52
N PRO A 445 -31.04 -6.28 -3.79
CA PRO A 445 -30.43 -6.93 -4.94
C PRO A 445 -29.00 -6.41 -5.19
N PHE A 446 -28.14 -6.60 -4.19
CA PHE A 446 -26.71 -6.31 -4.26
C PHE A 446 -25.97 -7.45 -4.95
N ASP A 447 -25.06 -7.14 -5.87
CA ASP A 447 -24.28 -8.16 -6.58
C ASP A 447 -23.08 -8.61 -5.73
N VAL A 448 -23.27 -9.73 -5.04
CA VAL A 448 -22.23 -10.45 -4.29
C VAL A 448 -21.79 -11.73 -5.00
N SER A 449 -22.02 -11.85 -6.31
CA SER A 449 -21.56 -13.01 -7.07
C SER A 449 -20.04 -13.14 -6.96
N VAL A 450 -19.53 -14.38 -6.94
CA VAL A 450 -18.09 -14.66 -6.87
C VAL A 450 -17.32 -13.90 -7.95
N ARG A 451 -17.89 -13.78 -9.15
CA ARG A 451 -17.32 -12.96 -10.23
C ARG A 451 -17.12 -11.52 -9.81
N THR A 452 -18.16 -10.86 -9.31
CA THR A 452 -18.05 -9.47 -8.87
C THR A 452 -17.10 -9.33 -7.68
N LEU A 453 -17.10 -10.29 -6.76
CA LEU A 453 -16.21 -10.29 -5.60
C LEU A 453 -14.74 -10.37 -6.00
N PHE A 454 -14.33 -11.34 -6.82
CA PHE A 454 -12.94 -11.46 -7.28
C PHE A 454 -12.50 -10.24 -8.11
N LEU A 455 -13.38 -9.72 -8.96
CA LEU A 455 -13.08 -8.60 -9.85
C LEU A 455 -12.91 -7.26 -9.17
N THR A 456 -13.71 -6.98 -8.15
CA THR A 456 -13.78 -5.66 -7.53
C THR A 456 -13.51 -5.70 -6.03
N HIS A 457 -13.96 -6.71 -5.30
CA HIS A 457 -13.90 -6.72 -3.83
C HIS A 457 -12.74 -7.52 -3.24
N SER A 458 -11.86 -8.12 -4.06
CA SER A 458 -10.71 -8.90 -3.56
C SER A 458 -9.63 -8.04 -2.91
N ALA A 459 -9.41 -6.83 -3.42
CA ALA A 459 -8.30 -5.94 -3.02
C ALA A 459 -6.94 -6.68 -2.93
N TYR A 460 -6.77 -7.74 -3.72
CA TYR A 460 -5.66 -8.68 -3.56
C TYR A 460 -4.28 -8.01 -3.61
N PRO A 461 -4.01 -6.98 -4.44
CA PRO A 461 -2.69 -6.35 -4.45
C PRO A 461 -2.34 -5.80 -3.07
N THR A 462 -3.29 -5.13 -2.40
CA THR A 462 -3.07 -4.60 -1.05
C THR A 462 -2.89 -5.73 -0.02
N LEU A 463 -3.73 -6.77 -0.08
CA LEU A 463 -3.73 -7.87 0.90
C LEU A 463 -2.52 -8.81 0.77
N PHE A 464 -1.94 -8.93 -0.42
CA PHE A 464 -0.67 -9.63 -0.64
C PHE A 464 0.56 -8.71 -0.48
N LEU A 465 0.38 -7.49 0.07
CA LEU A 465 1.45 -6.51 0.28
C LEU A 465 2.17 -6.09 -1.00
N ALA A 466 1.50 -6.09 -2.15
CA ALA A 466 2.11 -5.81 -3.44
C ALA A 466 2.56 -4.35 -3.62
N GLN A 467 2.20 -3.45 -2.72
CA GLN A 467 2.75 -2.10 -2.62
C GLN A 467 4.05 -2.01 -1.81
N ASN A 468 4.33 -3.00 -0.96
CA ASN A 468 5.38 -3.00 0.04
C ASN A 468 6.67 -3.62 -0.55
N PRO A 469 7.77 -2.87 -0.69
CA PRO A 469 9.03 -3.40 -1.24
C PRO A 469 9.64 -4.52 -0.37
N SER A 470 9.39 -4.53 0.94
CA SER A 470 9.85 -5.62 1.81
C SER A 470 9.19 -6.98 1.52
N ALA A 471 8.09 -6.98 0.75
CA ALA A 471 7.45 -8.16 0.22
C ALA A 471 7.90 -8.46 -1.23
N GLY A 472 9.10 -8.03 -1.61
CA GLY A 472 9.75 -8.27 -2.91
C GLY A 472 9.48 -7.20 -3.97
N GLY A 473 10.40 -7.05 -4.92
CA GLY A 473 10.22 -6.33 -6.19
C GLY A 473 9.68 -4.90 -6.16
N ALA A 474 9.28 -4.42 -7.34
CA ALA A 474 8.61 -3.14 -7.52
C ALA A 474 7.11 -3.21 -7.12
N THR A 475 6.50 -2.05 -6.86
CA THR A 475 5.06 -1.95 -6.59
C THR A 475 4.25 -2.53 -7.76
N VAL A 476 3.35 -3.47 -7.47
CA VAL A 476 2.41 -4.01 -8.45
C VAL A 476 1.20 -3.08 -8.57
N SER A 477 0.97 -2.54 -9.76
CA SER A 477 -0.27 -1.83 -10.10
C SER A 477 -1.11 -2.67 -11.03
N VAL A 478 -2.38 -2.89 -10.66
CA VAL A 478 -3.41 -3.44 -11.56
C VAL A 478 -4.19 -2.33 -12.27
N GLN A 479 -3.86 -1.07 -11.98
CA GLN A 479 -4.49 0.11 -12.57
C GLN A 479 -3.54 0.76 -13.58
N SER A 480 -4.05 1.03 -14.77
CA SER A 480 -3.31 1.74 -15.83
C SER A 480 -3.91 3.13 -16.05
N PRO A 481 -3.23 4.21 -15.61
CA PRO A 481 -3.65 5.57 -15.95
C PRO A 481 -3.39 5.84 -17.43
N SER A 482 -4.39 6.38 -18.14
CA SER A 482 -4.25 6.77 -19.55
C SER A 482 -5.19 7.94 -19.87
N ALA A 483 -4.92 8.66 -20.96
CA ALA A 483 -5.83 9.70 -21.45
C ALA A 483 -7.24 9.13 -21.70
N ALA A 484 -7.32 7.92 -22.28
CA ALA A 484 -8.58 7.21 -22.47
C ALA A 484 -9.29 6.89 -21.15
N ALA A 485 -8.54 6.52 -20.10
CA ALA A 485 -9.09 6.28 -18.77
C ALA A 485 -9.65 7.56 -18.16
N ARG A 486 -8.91 8.67 -18.27
CA ARG A 486 -9.35 9.99 -17.82
C ARG A 486 -10.63 10.44 -18.53
N ASP A 487 -10.69 10.33 -19.85
CA ASP A 487 -11.89 10.70 -20.61
C ASP A 487 -13.10 9.87 -20.20
N LEU A 488 -12.90 8.56 -19.99
CA LEU A 488 -13.98 7.69 -19.54
C LEU A 488 -14.41 7.99 -18.11
N VAL A 489 -13.48 8.31 -17.21
CA VAL A 489 -13.80 8.80 -15.86
C VAL A 489 -14.69 10.03 -15.93
N LEU A 490 -14.31 11.04 -16.74
CA LEU A 490 -15.09 12.26 -16.89
C LEU A 490 -16.47 12.02 -17.53
N ARG A 491 -16.63 10.96 -18.32
CA ARG A 491 -17.94 10.52 -18.84
C ARG A 491 -18.78 9.78 -17.81
N ASN A 492 -18.18 8.87 -17.05
CA ASN A 492 -18.88 7.95 -16.13
C ASN A 492 -19.17 8.55 -14.76
N TYR A 493 -18.40 9.56 -14.36
CA TYR A 493 -18.54 10.24 -13.08
C TYR A 493 -18.84 11.73 -13.30
N ARG A 494 -19.71 12.29 -12.46
CA ARG A 494 -19.96 13.73 -12.39
C ARG A 494 -19.20 14.30 -11.22
N ALA A 495 -18.34 15.26 -11.49
CA ALA A 495 -17.63 16.03 -10.48
C ALA A 495 -18.58 17.03 -9.79
N TYR A 496 -18.40 17.26 -8.49
CA TYR A 496 -19.18 18.23 -7.73
C TYR A 496 -19.08 19.64 -8.35
N SER A 497 -17.89 20.03 -8.80
CA SER A 497 -17.68 21.31 -9.50
C SER A 497 -18.57 21.51 -10.73
N SER A 498 -18.96 20.43 -11.41
CA SER A 498 -19.87 20.46 -12.55
C SER A 498 -21.34 20.44 -12.11
N LEU A 499 -21.68 19.61 -11.11
CA LEU A 499 -23.06 19.49 -10.61
C LEU A 499 -23.59 20.78 -10.02
N ARG A 500 -22.75 21.53 -9.28
CA ARG A 500 -23.14 22.80 -8.64
C ARG A 500 -23.54 23.90 -9.63
N ALA A 501 -23.21 23.77 -10.91
CA ALA A 501 -23.68 24.69 -11.95
C ALA A 501 -25.15 24.45 -12.33
N THR A 502 -25.68 23.26 -12.01
CA THR A 502 -27.00 22.79 -12.44
C THR A 502 -27.92 22.36 -11.28
N MET A 503 -27.37 22.23 -10.07
CA MET A 503 -28.09 21.83 -8.85
C MET A 503 -27.76 22.78 -7.71
N SER A 504 -28.76 23.12 -6.89
CA SER A 504 -28.53 23.93 -5.70
C SER A 504 -27.69 23.16 -4.65
N GLN A 505 -26.97 23.88 -3.80
CA GLN A 505 -26.18 23.28 -2.73
C GLN A 505 -27.05 22.47 -1.76
N ASP A 506 -28.26 22.96 -1.46
CA ASP A 506 -29.21 22.28 -0.58
C ASP A 506 -29.74 20.98 -1.20
N ASP A 507 -30.00 20.97 -2.51
CA ASP A 507 -30.40 19.75 -3.21
C ASP A 507 -29.29 18.70 -3.16
N LEU A 508 -28.04 19.11 -3.38
CA LEU A 508 -26.91 18.19 -3.32
C LEU A 508 -26.66 17.67 -1.90
N ILE A 509 -26.71 18.54 -0.87
CA ILE A 509 -26.60 18.11 0.53
C ILE A 509 -27.72 17.13 0.87
N ARG A 510 -28.94 17.36 0.38
CA ARG A 510 -30.07 16.44 0.58
C ARG A 510 -29.81 15.08 -0.07
N GLU A 511 -29.33 15.03 -1.31
CA GLU A 511 -28.95 13.78 -2.00
C GLU A 511 -27.84 13.05 -1.22
N ILE A 512 -26.80 13.77 -0.79
CA ILE A 512 -25.68 13.18 -0.02
C ILE A 512 -26.18 12.64 1.33
N ARG A 513 -27.01 13.38 2.05
CA ARG A 513 -27.59 12.90 3.32
C ARG A 513 -28.51 11.71 3.12
N ALA A 514 -29.31 11.70 2.05
CA ALA A 514 -30.16 10.57 1.72
C ALA A 514 -29.33 9.32 1.37
N PHE A 515 -28.20 9.49 0.66
CA PHE A 515 -27.27 8.40 0.41
C PHE A 515 -26.62 7.88 1.70
N VAL A 516 -26.08 8.78 2.55
CA VAL A 516 -25.53 8.38 3.85
C VAL A 516 -26.58 7.66 4.70
N LYS A 517 -27.83 8.12 4.68
CA LYS A 517 -28.95 7.46 5.36
C LYS A 517 -29.27 6.08 4.76
N SER A 518 -29.17 5.90 3.45
CA SER A 518 -29.35 4.57 2.84
C SER A 518 -28.26 3.58 3.26
N GLU A 519 -27.04 4.08 3.46
CA GLU A 519 -25.94 3.27 4.00
C GLU A 519 -26.15 2.97 5.49
N SER A 520 -26.54 3.97 6.31
CA SER A 520 -26.67 3.85 7.78
C SER A 520 -27.95 3.18 8.28
N ASN A 521 -29.11 3.41 7.64
CA ASN A 521 -30.35 2.72 8.04
C ASN A 521 -30.33 1.23 7.66
N ALA A 522 -29.42 0.83 6.79
CA ALA A 522 -29.16 -0.57 6.54
C ALA A 522 -28.20 -1.19 7.57
N SER A 523 -27.47 -0.37 8.37
CA SER A 523 -26.69 -0.83 9.53
C SER A 523 -27.47 -0.83 10.86
N ASP A 524 -28.56 -0.06 10.96
CA ASP A 524 -29.46 -0.02 12.15
C ASP A 524 -30.68 -0.96 12.07
N ILE A 525 -30.90 -1.58 10.91
CA ILE A 525 -31.87 -2.67 10.71
C ILE A 525 -31.07 -3.96 10.72
#